data_AF-A0A7K3HFV8-F1
#
_entry.id   AF-A0A7K3HFV8-F1
#
_cell.length_a   1.000
_cell.length_b   1.000
_cell.length_c   1.000
_cell.angle_alpha   90.00
_cell.angle_beta   90.00
_cell.angle_gamma   90.00
#
_symmetry.space_group_name_H-M   'P 1'
#
loop_
_entity.id
_entity.type
_entity.pdbx_description
1 polymer ?
#
loop_
_entity_poly.entity_id
_entity_poly.type
_entity_poly.pdbx_seq_one_letter_code
_entity_poly.pdbx_strand_id
1 'polypeptide(L)'
;AGVWLLALALLGTGVFGAHEPVAAQPGEGAPFSALVYTLDLLIPIGGLGQRNAWYWTGGAPAWLAYALIAAGWLLTTAVVAGVTRTLNKN
;
A
#
# COMPACT_ATOMS: atom_id res chain seq x y z
N ALA A 1 12.39 0.63 -11.56
CA ALA A 1 11.46 0.89 -10.45
C ALA A 1 10.09 0.24 -10.67
N GLY A 2 9.43 0.44 -11.82
CA GLY A 2 8.07 -0.06 -12.05
C GLY A 2 7.85 -1.56 -11.82
N VAL A 3 8.83 -2.41 -12.15
CA VAL A 3 8.71 -3.89 -12.03
C VAL A 3 8.48 -4.34 -10.58
N TRP A 4 9.19 -3.77 -9.61
CA TRP A 4 9.03 -4.20 -8.21
C TRP A 4 7.74 -3.64 -7.59
N LEU A 5 7.33 -2.43 -7.98
CA LEU A 5 6.03 -1.87 -7.57
C LEU A 5 4.88 -2.72 -8.10
N LEU A 6 4.97 -3.16 -9.35
CA LEU A 6 4.04 -4.11 -9.94
C LEU A 6 4.03 -5.44 -9.16
N ALA A 7 5.19 -5.97 -8.82
CA ALA A 7 5.28 -7.22 -8.05
C ALA A 7 4.62 -7.10 -6.67
N LEU A 8 4.88 -6.01 -5.93
CA LEU A 8 4.24 -5.76 -4.63
C LEU A 8 2.72 -5.51 -4.76
N ALA A 9 2.31 -4.78 -5.81
CA ALA A 9 0.90 -4.55 -6.08
C ALA A 9 0.17 -5.86 -6.37
N LEU A 10 0.75 -6.74 -7.19
CA LEU A 10 0.18 -8.06 -7.50
C LEU A 10 0.14 -8.96 -6.27
N LEU A 11 1.22 -8.99 -5.48
CA LEU A 11 1.30 -9.77 -4.24
C LEU A 11 0.22 -9.33 -3.23
N GLY A 12 0.14 -8.03 -2.95
CA GLY A 12 -0.85 -7.48 -2.03
C GLY A 12 -2.27 -7.71 -2.53
N THR A 13 -2.53 -7.49 -3.82
CA THR A 13 -3.85 -7.73 -4.43
C THR A 13 -4.28 -9.19 -4.27
N GLY A 14 -3.37 -10.13 -4.52
CA GLY A 14 -3.65 -11.56 -4.38
C GLY A 14 -3.93 -11.97 -2.94
N VAL A 15 -3.10 -11.53 -1.98
CA VAL A 15 -3.28 -11.88 -0.56
C VAL A 15 -4.54 -11.24 0.00
N PHE A 16 -4.74 -9.93 -0.23
CA PHE A 16 -5.91 -9.23 0.29
C PHE A 16 -7.21 -9.61 -0.41
N GLY A 17 -7.16 -10.00 -1.69
CA GLY A 17 -8.34 -10.51 -2.40
C GLY A 17 -8.76 -11.91 -1.95
N ALA A 18 -7.85 -12.68 -1.33
CA ALA A 18 -8.13 -14.01 -0.81
C ALA A 18 -8.63 -14.02 0.65
N HIS A 19 -8.71 -12.86 1.30
CA HIS A 19 -9.13 -12.74 2.70
C HIS A 19 -10.24 -11.70 2.83
N GLU A 20 -11.09 -11.87 3.85
CA GLU A 20 -12.17 -10.92 4.13
C GLU A 20 -11.66 -9.82 5.09
N PRO A 21 -11.64 -8.55 4.67
CA PRO A 21 -11.28 -7.44 5.54
C PRO A 21 -12.45 -7.06 6.45
N VAL A 22 -12.14 -6.35 7.53
CA VAL A 22 -13.15 -5.80 8.44
C VAL A 22 -13.33 -4.31 8.16
N ALA A 23 -14.58 -3.88 8.03
CA ALA A 23 -14.92 -2.47 7.85
C ALA A 23 -14.70 -1.70 9.17
N ALA A 24 -14.00 -0.57 9.10
CA ALA A 24 -13.77 0.34 10.23
C ALA A 24 -15.08 0.98 10.71
N GLN A 25 -15.98 1.31 9.79
CA GLN A 25 -17.33 1.80 10.08
C GLN A 25 -18.34 1.00 9.25
N PRO A 26 -19.17 0.15 9.87
CA PRO A 26 -20.17 -0.63 9.15
C PRO A 26 -21.17 0.27 8.40
N GLY A 27 -21.33 0.05 7.10
CA GLY A 27 -22.25 0.81 6.27
C GLY A 27 -21.70 2.12 5.70
N GLU A 28 -20.42 2.44 5.97
CA GLU A 28 -19.79 3.69 5.54
C GLU A 28 -18.48 3.42 4.79
N GLY A 29 -18.23 4.20 3.72
CA GLY A 29 -17.05 4.08 2.88
C GLY A 29 -17.25 3.32 1.57
N ALA A 30 -16.22 3.35 0.72
CA ALA A 30 -16.24 2.67 -0.57
C ALA A 30 -16.12 1.14 -0.40
N PRO A 31 -16.74 0.34 -1.29
CA PRO A 31 -16.53 -1.10 -1.32
C PRO A 31 -15.05 -1.46 -1.34
N PHE A 32 -14.70 -2.56 -0.66
CA PHE A 32 -13.31 -3.01 -0.62
C PHE A 32 -12.79 -3.35 -2.02
N SER A 33 -11.61 -2.85 -2.34
CA SER A 33 -10.88 -3.21 -3.55
C SER A 33 -9.45 -3.55 -3.19
N ALA A 34 -9.08 -4.83 -3.30
CA ALA A 34 -7.76 -5.32 -2.90
C ALA A 34 -6.61 -4.60 -3.63
N LEU A 35 -6.78 -4.30 -4.92
CA LEU A 35 -5.79 -3.56 -5.69
C LEU A 35 -5.66 -2.12 -5.19
N VAL A 36 -6.78 -1.42 -5.04
CA VAL A 36 -6.77 -0.01 -4.59
C VAL A 36 -6.23 0.07 -3.17
N TYR A 37 -6.62 -0.85 -2.28
CA TYR A 37 -6.09 -0.97 -0.92
C TYR A 37 -4.58 -1.18 -0.93
N THR A 38 -4.06 -2.11 -1.75
CA THR A 38 -2.61 -2.35 -1.86
C THR A 38 -1.85 -1.10 -2.33
N LEU A 39 -2.38 -0.40 -3.33
CA LEU A 39 -1.79 0.85 -3.82
C LEU A 39 -1.86 1.96 -2.75
N ASP A 40 -2.96 2.05 -2.02
CA ASP A 40 -3.18 2.99 -0.92
C ASP A 40 -2.20 2.78 0.26
N LEU A 41 -1.75 1.53 0.47
CA LEU A 41 -0.70 1.22 1.44
C LEU A 41 0.71 1.61 0.95
N LEU A 42 0.98 1.43 -0.34
CA LEU A 42 2.28 1.74 -0.94
C LEU A 42 2.50 3.25 -1.13
N ILE A 43 1.41 4.03 -1.17
CA ILE A 43 1.44 5.49 -1.27
C ILE A 43 1.36 6.08 0.14
N PRO A 44 2.46 6.59 0.72
CA PRO A 44 2.44 7.06 2.11
C PRO A 44 1.65 8.37 2.28
N ILE A 45 1.65 9.23 1.26
CA ILE A 45 1.06 10.57 1.30
C ILE A 45 -0.14 10.65 0.36
N GLY A 46 -1.26 11.17 0.88
CA GLY A 46 -2.55 11.02 0.22
C GLY A 46 -3.08 9.61 0.43
N GLY A 47 -4.40 9.46 0.44
CA GLY A 47 -5.03 8.16 0.57
C GLY A 47 -6.15 8.02 -0.44
N LEU A 48 -6.34 6.80 -0.96
CA LEU A 48 -7.43 6.44 -1.86
C LEU A 48 -8.71 6.08 -1.09
N GLY A 49 -8.70 6.26 0.24
CA GLY A 49 -9.84 6.03 1.13
C GLY A 49 -10.02 4.59 1.57
N GLN A 50 -9.21 3.65 1.08
CA GLN A 50 -9.32 2.22 1.41
C GLN A 50 -8.60 1.90 2.73
N ARG A 51 -7.40 2.45 2.97
CA ARG A 51 -6.54 2.10 4.12
C ARG A 51 -7.11 2.49 5.49
N ASN A 52 -8.01 3.47 5.53
CA ASN A 52 -8.69 3.91 6.75
C ASN A 52 -10.10 3.31 6.89
N ALA A 53 -10.68 2.83 5.79
CA ALA A 53 -12.00 2.21 5.78
C ALA A 53 -11.95 0.72 6.11
N TRP A 54 -10.80 0.07 5.91
CA TRP A 54 -10.64 -1.37 6.03
C TRP A 54 -9.42 -1.75 6.85
N TYR A 55 -9.57 -2.71 7.74
CA TYR A 55 -8.48 -3.23 8.58
C TYR A 55 -8.51 -4.75 8.66
N TRP A 56 -7.39 -5.32 9.11
CA TRP A 56 -7.19 -6.76 9.29
C TRP A 56 -7.08 -7.07 10.77
N THR A 57 -7.82 -8.07 11.24
CA THR A 57 -7.87 -8.45 12.67
C THR A 57 -6.64 -9.22 13.14
N GLY A 58 -5.77 -9.64 12.22
CA GLY A 58 -4.50 -10.29 12.52
C GLY A 58 -4.00 -11.18 11.39
N GLY A 59 -3.04 -12.05 11.71
CA GLY A 59 -2.50 -13.04 10.78
C GLY A 59 -1.62 -12.47 9.66
N ALA A 60 -1.41 -13.27 8.62
CA ALA A 60 -0.54 -12.91 7.51
C ALA A 60 -0.95 -11.62 6.76
N PRO A 61 -2.26 -11.33 6.52
CA PRO A 61 -2.66 -10.09 5.85
C PRO A 61 -2.29 -8.83 6.64
N ALA A 62 -2.46 -8.84 7.97
CA ALA A 62 -2.09 -7.70 8.81
C ALA A 62 -0.59 -7.39 8.74
N TRP A 63 0.26 -8.43 8.84
CA TRP A 63 1.71 -8.27 8.71
C TRP A 63 2.13 -7.82 7.32
N LEU A 64 1.50 -8.34 6.27
CA LEU A 64 1.75 -7.89 4.90
C LEU A 64 1.39 -6.42 4.72
N ALA A 65 0.28 -5.96 5.30
CA ALA A 65 -0.10 -4.55 5.26
C ALA A 65 0.97 -3.65 5.88
N TYR A 66 1.50 -4.00 7.05
CA TYR A 66 2.60 -3.27 7.67
C TYR A 66 3.89 -3.28 6.84
N ALA A 67 4.23 -4.42 6.23
CA ALA A 67 5.39 -4.54 5.35
C ALA A 67 5.24 -3.65 4.09
N LEU A 68 4.05 -3.60 3.49
CA LEU A 68 3.76 -2.74 2.34
C LEU A 68 3.83 -1.25 2.69
N ILE A 69 3.32 -0.85 3.85
CA ILE A 69 3.45 0.54 4.35
C ILE A 69 4.93 0.91 4.50
N ALA A 70 5.72 0.05 5.15
CA ALA A 70 7.15 0.28 5.31
C ALA A 70 7.88 0.37 3.96
N ALA A 71 7.54 -0.51 3.01
CA ALA A 71 8.06 -0.46 1.65
C ALA A 71 7.68 0.83 0.91
N GLY A 72 6.47 1.35 1.12
CA GLY A 72 6.02 2.64 0.58
C GLY A 72 6.88 3.80 1.09
N TRP A 73 7.19 3.83 2.38
CA TRP A 73 8.13 4.82 2.95
C TRP A 73 9.54 4.71 2.38
N LEU A 74 10.05 3.49 2.20
CA LEU A 74 11.36 3.26 1.58
C LEU A 74 11.38 3.69 0.10
N LEU A 75 10.30 3.46 -0.66
CA LEU A 75 10.16 3.96 -2.02
C LEU A 75 10.31 5.49 -2.03
N THR A 76 9.54 6.19 -1.20
CA THR A 76 9.52 7.65 -1.19
C THR A 76 10.90 8.22 -0.87
N THR A 77 11.59 7.67 0.13
CA THR A 77 12.95 8.12 0.46
C THR A 77 13.95 7.83 -0.66
N ALA A 78 13.87 6.66 -1.30
CA ALA A 78 14.72 6.31 -2.44
C ALA A 78 14.47 7.23 -3.66
N VAL A 79 13.21 7.57 -3.93
CA VAL A 79 12.84 8.51 -5.02
C VAL A 79 13.40 9.89 -4.73
N VAL A 80 13.20 10.42 -3.51
CA VAL A 80 13.74 11.74 -3.12
C VAL A 80 15.27 11.75 -3.22
N ALA A 81 15.94 10.74 -2.67
CA ALA A 81 17.40 10.62 -2.76
C ALA A 81 17.89 10.52 -4.22
N GLY A 82 17.16 9.77 -5.06
CA GLY A 82 17.46 9.63 -6.48
C GLY A 82 17.33 10.94 -7.27
N VAL A 83 16.29 11.72 -6.99
CA VAL A 83 16.08 13.05 -7.59
C VAL A 83 17.21 13.99 -7.18
N THR A 84 17.51 14.10 -5.88
CA THR A 84 18.61 14.94 -5.37
C THR A 84 19.95 14.55 -5.97
N ARG A 85 20.23 13.24 -6.11
CA ARG A 85 21.47 12.75 -6.73
C ARG A 85 21.56 13.08 -8.22
N THR A 86 20.44 13.05 -8.95
CA THR A 86 20.41 13.41 -10.37
C THR A 86 20.62 14.90 -10.56
N LEU A 87 20.03 15.73 -9.69
CA LEU A 87 20.18 17.18 -9.71
C LEU A 87 21.62 17.62 -9.35
N ASN A 88 22.23 17.03 -8.32
CA ASN A 88 23.60 17.36 -7.91
C ASN A 88 24.70 16.84 -8.87
N LYS A 89 24.34 16.04 -9.87
CA LYS A 89 25.28 15.53 -10.89
C LYS A 89 25.31 16.39 -12.16
N ASN A 90 24.44 17.39 -12.25
CA ASN A 90 24.43 18.42 -13.30
C ASN A 90 24.93 19.74 -12.73
#